data_AF-A0A8H8YY64-F1
#
_entry.id   AF-A0A8H8YY64-F1
#
_cell.length_a   1.000
_cell.length_b   1.000
_cell.length_c   1.000
_cell.angle_alpha   90.00
_cell.angle_beta   90.00
_cell.angle_gamma   90.00
#
_symmetry.space_group_name_H-M   'P 1'
#
loop_
_entity.id
_entity.type
_entity.pdbx_description
1 polymer ?
#
loop_
_entity_poly.entity_id
_entity_poly.type
_entity_poly.pdbx_seq_one_letter_code
_entity_poly.pdbx_strand_id
1 'polypeptide(L)'
;MSRLWRDQIQIFFAPGRVDMVRTFRGIKPKQSPKIATNSVSQQDAIAWNATLRQLEQMVEMENASSSLAGAEMSVTLSNHFVRYALVPPQPEITEPAELLAFAHFHMREVYGERVENWMVSLSEGGPDKGVVSAAIERDLYQALEALSLRHRIKLKQIEPYLTAAFDQWCTSFDDKRLWFVVIEPGRLCIVLISNGNWQSIRNQRVVRTLEDELFASLEQEVILSGHREPVERVYLCAPEHANLALPADREWQFVFLPNSKIPAPRHFPSILARRTDYA
;
A
#
# COMPACT_ATOMS: atom_id res chain seq x y z
N MET A 1 -11.04 1.66 -33.12
CA MET A 1 -9.90 0.74 -32.96
C MET A 1 -10.02 0.05 -31.62
N SER A 2 -10.29 -1.26 -31.62
CA SER A 2 -10.54 -2.07 -30.43
C SER A 2 -9.30 -2.06 -29.52
N ARG A 3 -9.43 -1.56 -28.29
CA ARG A 3 -8.37 -1.55 -27.27
C ARG A 3 -8.18 -2.98 -26.75
N LEU A 4 -7.53 -3.82 -27.55
CA LEU A 4 -7.03 -5.13 -27.10
C LEU A 4 -6.03 -4.88 -25.96
N TRP A 5 -6.35 -5.37 -24.77
CA TRP A 5 -5.60 -5.14 -23.54
C TRP A 5 -4.13 -5.59 -23.65
N ARG A 6 -3.22 -4.79 -23.10
CA ARG A 6 -1.79 -5.11 -22.99
C ARG A 6 -1.55 -6.17 -21.92
N ASP A 7 -0.41 -6.85 -22.00
CA ASP A 7 0.10 -7.64 -20.87
C ASP A 7 0.23 -6.73 -19.65
N GLN A 8 -0.12 -7.25 -18.47
CA GLN A 8 -0.02 -6.51 -17.21
C GLN A 8 0.94 -7.22 -16.26
N ILE A 9 1.87 -6.48 -15.69
CA ILE A 9 2.83 -6.91 -14.68
C ILE A 9 2.45 -6.20 -13.39
N GLN A 10 1.97 -6.96 -12.41
CA GLN A 10 1.58 -6.43 -11.10
C GLN A 10 2.64 -6.84 -10.09
N ILE A 11 3.18 -5.86 -9.38
CA ILE A 11 4.28 -6.04 -8.45
C ILE A 11 3.85 -5.58 -7.07
N PHE A 12 4.15 -6.35 -6.04
CA PHE A 12 4.21 -5.87 -4.66
C PHE A 12 5.67 -5.73 -4.25
N PHE A 13 6.04 -4.55 -3.75
CA PHE A 13 7.42 -4.18 -3.47
C PHE A 13 7.57 -3.72 -2.02
N ALA A 14 8.30 -4.51 -1.23
CA ALA A 14 8.46 -4.33 0.21
C ALA A 14 9.93 -4.56 0.65
N PRO A 15 10.33 -4.12 1.85
CA PRO A 15 11.66 -4.43 2.37
C PRO A 15 11.92 -5.94 2.38
N GLY A 16 12.92 -6.38 1.61
CA GLY A 16 13.28 -7.79 1.49
C GLY A 16 12.25 -8.68 0.79
N ARG A 17 11.19 -8.13 0.18
CA ARG A 17 10.17 -8.92 -0.52
C ARG A 17 9.75 -8.28 -1.84
N VAL A 18 9.72 -9.10 -2.88
CA VAL A 18 9.10 -8.77 -4.18
C VAL A 18 8.17 -9.89 -4.57
N ASP A 19 6.92 -9.56 -4.84
CA ASP A 19 5.97 -10.46 -5.49
C ASP A 19 5.62 -9.92 -6.87
N MET A 20 5.60 -10.78 -7.88
CA MET A 20 5.27 -10.40 -9.25
C MET A 20 4.30 -11.39 -9.87
N VAL A 21 3.28 -10.85 -10.55
CA VAL A 21 2.30 -11.62 -11.33
C VAL A 21 2.18 -10.98 -12.71
N ARG A 22 2.27 -11.80 -13.76
CA ARG A 22 2.03 -11.38 -15.13
C ARG A 22 0.68 -11.89 -15.61
N THR A 23 -0.13 -11.01 -16.20
CA THR A 23 -1.38 -11.35 -16.88
C THR A 23 -1.17 -11.14 -18.37
N PHE A 24 -1.28 -12.20 -19.17
CA PHE A 24 -1.09 -12.15 -20.61
C PHE A 24 -2.33 -11.62 -21.33
N ARG A 25 -2.11 -10.87 -22.43
CA ARG A 25 -3.15 -10.40 -23.35
C ARG A 25 -4.02 -11.55 -23.88
N GLY A 26 -5.33 -11.32 -24.02
CA GLY A 26 -6.23 -12.26 -24.71
C GLY A 26 -7.69 -12.16 -24.28
N ILE A 27 -8.57 -12.85 -25.02
CA ILE A 27 -10.02 -12.94 -24.75
C ILE A 27 -10.31 -13.71 -23.44
N LYS A 28 -9.38 -14.56 -23.03
CA LYS A 28 -9.33 -15.20 -21.71
C LYS A 28 -7.92 -15.01 -21.14
N PRO A 29 -7.63 -13.86 -20.52
CA PRO A 29 -6.28 -13.54 -20.06
C PRO A 29 -5.82 -14.60 -19.05
N LYS A 30 -4.70 -15.26 -19.35
CA LYS A 30 -4.08 -16.23 -18.46
C LYS A 30 -3.13 -15.49 -17.54
N GLN A 31 -3.17 -15.81 -16.25
CA GLN A 31 -2.21 -15.30 -15.29
C GLN A 31 -1.07 -16.30 -15.09
N SER A 32 0.16 -15.80 -15.02
CA SER A 32 1.31 -16.58 -14.59
C SER A 32 1.14 -17.00 -13.12
N PRO A 33 1.84 -18.05 -12.67
CA PRO A 33 2.10 -18.24 -11.25
C PRO A 33 2.70 -16.98 -10.64
N LYS A 34 2.39 -16.72 -9.37
CA LYS A 34 3.03 -15.68 -8.57
C LYS A 34 4.49 -16.06 -8.37
N ILE A 35 5.40 -15.18 -8.75
CA ILE A 35 6.83 -15.30 -8.46
C ILE A 35 7.09 -14.43 -7.24
N ALA A 36 7.57 -15.04 -6.16
CA ALA A 36 7.82 -14.36 -4.90
C ALA A 36 9.25 -14.61 -4.45
N THR A 37 9.97 -13.54 -4.11
CA THR A 37 11.29 -13.61 -3.48
C THR A 37 11.22 -12.95 -2.12
N ASN A 38 11.76 -13.62 -1.11
CA ASN A 38 11.94 -13.08 0.23
C ASN A 38 13.41 -13.25 0.66
N SER A 39 14.09 -12.17 1.02
CA SER A 39 15.44 -12.21 1.58
C SER A 39 15.44 -11.75 3.03
N VAL A 40 15.87 -12.65 3.92
CA VAL A 40 15.96 -12.42 5.39
C VAL A 40 17.26 -11.69 5.75
N SER A 41 17.65 -10.66 5.00
CA SER A 41 18.79 -9.82 5.39
C SER A 41 18.31 -8.75 6.38
N GLN A 42 18.45 -9.04 7.68
CA GLN A 42 17.97 -8.18 8.78
C GLN A 42 18.77 -6.88 8.98
N GLN A 43 19.91 -6.68 8.30
CA GLN A 43 20.79 -5.55 8.60
C GLN A 43 20.56 -4.28 7.75
N ASP A 44 19.86 -4.34 6.61
CA ASP A 44 19.69 -3.19 5.69
C ASP A 44 18.22 -2.92 5.31
N ALA A 45 17.28 -3.17 6.22
CA ALA A 45 15.83 -3.06 5.98
C ALA A 45 15.31 -1.67 5.53
N ILE A 46 16.19 -0.65 5.48
CA ILE A 46 15.87 0.73 5.11
C ILE A 46 16.27 1.04 3.65
N ALA A 47 17.12 0.24 3.01
CA ALA A 47 17.54 0.48 1.63
C ALA A 47 16.70 -0.34 0.62
N TRP A 48 15.76 0.33 -0.05
CA TRP A 48 14.98 -0.25 -1.15
C TRP A 48 15.85 -0.82 -2.30
N ASN A 49 17.14 -0.44 -2.36
CA ASN A 49 18.13 -0.93 -3.33
C ASN A 49 18.26 -2.46 -3.39
N ALA A 50 18.19 -3.16 -2.25
CA ALA A 50 18.31 -4.63 -2.24
C ALA A 50 17.09 -5.30 -2.87
N THR A 51 15.89 -4.84 -2.49
CA THR A 51 14.62 -5.25 -3.08
C THR A 51 14.57 -4.89 -4.57
N LEU A 52 15.10 -3.73 -4.97
CA LEU A 52 15.17 -3.34 -6.37
C LEU A 52 15.99 -4.33 -7.19
N ARG A 53 17.20 -4.71 -6.74
CA ARG A 53 18.02 -5.71 -7.45
C ARG A 53 17.29 -7.04 -7.64
N GLN A 54 16.49 -7.46 -6.67
CA GLN A 54 15.66 -8.67 -6.81
C GLN A 54 14.60 -8.50 -7.90
N LEU A 55 13.91 -7.35 -7.91
CA LEU A 55 12.95 -7.04 -8.96
C LEU A 55 13.62 -6.99 -10.34
N GLU A 56 14.81 -6.38 -10.46
CA GLU A 56 15.57 -6.36 -11.71
C GLU A 56 15.87 -7.76 -12.23
N GLN A 57 16.33 -8.66 -11.36
CA GLN A 57 16.59 -10.06 -11.71
C GLN A 57 15.32 -10.80 -12.16
N MET A 58 14.20 -10.59 -11.45
CA MET A 58 12.91 -11.20 -11.80
C MET A 58 12.41 -10.70 -13.17
N VAL A 59 12.53 -9.40 -13.45
CA VAL A 59 12.14 -8.81 -14.74
C VAL A 59 13.04 -9.31 -15.87
N GLU A 60 14.35 -9.43 -15.64
CA GLU A 60 15.30 -9.97 -16.64
C GLU A 60 14.97 -11.43 -16.99
N MET A 61 14.77 -12.29 -15.98
CA MET A 61 14.43 -13.70 -16.17
C MET A 61 13.10 -13.89 -16.93
N GLU A 62 12.07 -13.11 -16.56
CA GLU A 62 10.79 -13.13 -17.28
C GLU A 62 10.93 -12.62 -18.71
N ASN A 63 11.66 -11.52 -18.93
CA ASN A 63 11.87 -10.96 -20.26
C ASN A 63 12.64 -11.89 -21.20
N ALA A 64 13.64 -12.61 -20.67
CA ALA A 64 14.39 -13.62 -21.41
C ALA A 64 13.51 -14.82 -21.80
N SER A 65 12.56 -15.20 -20.94
CA SER A 65 11.63 -16.31 -21.20
C SER A 65 10.50 -15.91 -22.15
N SER A 66 9.98 -14.69 -22.01
CA SER A 66 8.93 -14.13 -22.85
C SER A 66 8.96 -12.60 -22.79
N SER A 67 9.23 -11.96 -23.93
CA SER A 67 9.39 -10.49 -24.02
C SER A 67 8.31 -9.72 -23.26
N LEU A 68 8.75 -8.76 -22.44
CA LEU A 68 7.90 -7.84 -21.68
C LEU A 68 7.66 -6.50 -22.40
N ALA A 69 8.30 -6.30 -23.55
CA ALA A 69 8.21 -5.04 -24.28
C ALA A 69 6.75 -4.69 -24.63
N GLY A 70 6.31 -3.50 -24.24
CA GLY A 70 4.94 -3.02 -24.43
C GLY A 70 3.93 -3.48 -23.38
N ALA A 71 4.33 -4.25 -22.38
CA ALA A 71 3.51 -4.55 -21.20
C ALA A 71 3.29 -3.28 -20.35
N GLU A 72 2.27 -3.31 -19.50
CA GLU A 72 2.02 -2.29 -18.47
C GLU A 72 2.45 -2.81 -17.10
N MET A 73 3.16 -1.99 -16.33
CA MET A 73 3.63 -2.31 -14.98
C MET A 73 2.90 -1.47 -13.95
N SER A 74 2.32 -2.14 -12.95
CA SER A 74 1.73 -1.51 -11.77
C SER A 74 2.50 -1.98 -10.53
N VAL A 75 2.91 -1.04 -9.68
CA VAL A 75 3.68 -1.33 -8.47
C VAL A 75 2.88 -0.91 -7.24
N THR A 76 2.53 -1.88 -6.39
CA THR A 76 2.00 -1.64 -5.05
C THR A 76 3.17 -1.59 -4.07
N LEU A 77 3.43 -0.42 -3.48
CA LEU A 77 4.52 -0.18 -2.53
C LEU A 77 4.07 -0.46 -1.10
N SER A 78 4.88 -1.22 -0.38
CA SER A 78 4.76 -1.36 1.07
C SER A 78 4.71 -0.02 1.80
N ASN A 79 3.91 0.07 2.87
CA ASN A 79 3.85 1.28 3.69
C ASN A 79 5.17 1.54 4.43
N HIS A 80 6.15 0.62 4.37
CA HIS A 80 7.53 0.85 4.80
C HIS A 80 8.18 2.04 4.07
N PHE A 81 7.94 2.16 2.77
CA PHE A 81 8.54 3.18 1.91
C PHE A 81 7.73 4.48 1.83
N VAL A 82 6.52 4.50 2.36
CA VAL A 82 5.58 5.61 2.20
C VAL A 82 5.54 6.46 3.47
N ARG A 83 5.43 7.77 3.27
CA ARG A 83 5.18 8.77 4.32
C ARG A 83 3.81 9.39 4.07
N TYR A 84 3.03 9.56 5.12
CA TYR A 84 1.65 9.97 5.01
C TYR A 84 1.40 11.21 5.85
N ALA A 85 0.56 12.10 5.35
CA ALA A 85 0.00 13.19 6.12
C ALA A 85 -1.47 13.36 5.74
N LEU A 86 -2.31 13.68 6.72
CA LEU A 86 -3.65 14.17 6.43
C LEU A 86 -3.56 15.67 6.18
N VAL A 87 -3.96 16.09 4.97
CA VAL A 87 -4.11 17.48 4.63
C VAL A 87 -5.54 17.88 5.03
N PRO A 88 -5.71 18.85 5.95
CA PRO A 88 -7.02 19.27 6.40
C PRO A 88 -7.82 19.91 5.26
N PRO A 89 -9.16 19.97 5.36
CA PRO A 89 -9.98 20.75 4.44
C PRO A 89 -9.49 22.20 4.35
N GLN A 90 -9.41 22.73 3.14
CA GLN A 90 -9.07 24.12 2.80
C GLN A 90 -10.01 24.61 1.69
N PRO A 91 -11.26 24.99 2.00
CA PRO A 91 -12.24 25.39 0.98
C PRO A 91 -11.81 26.60 0.14
N GLU A 92 -10.82 27.37 0.59
CA GLU A 92 -10.24 28.50 -0.14
C GLU A 92 -9.36 28.06 -1.32
N ILE A 93 -8.86 26.82 -1.33
CA ILE A 93 -8.08 26.27 -2.43
C ILE A 93 -9.03 25.85 -3.55
N THR A 94 -8.81 26.38 -4.76
CA THR A 94 -9.65 26.06 -5.92
C THR A 94 -8.90 25.32 -7.02
N GLU A 95 -7.56 25.41 -7.03
CA GLU A 95 -6.73 24.80 -8.08
C GLU A 95 -6.01 23.54 -7.57
N PRO A 96 -5.93 22.45 -8.38
CA PRO A 96 -5.21 21.23 -7.99
C PRO A 96 -3.73 21.45 -7.67
N ALA A 97 -3.07 22.39 -8.36
CA ALA A 97 -1.67 22.72 -8.12
C ALA A 97 -1.46 23.41 -6.76
N GLU A 98 -2.42 24.23 -6.33
CA GLU A 98 -2.39 24.87 -5.01
C GLU A 98 -2.58 23.83 -3.90
N LEU A 99 -3.51 22.89 -4.08
CA LEU A 99 -3.72 21.79 -3.13
C LEU A 99 -2.45 20.93 -2.98
N LEU A 100 -1.77 20.64 -4.10
CA LEU A 100 -0.50 19.91 -4.06
C LEU A 100 0.60 20.71 -3.36
N ALA A 101 0.72 22.02 -3.62
CA ALA A 101 1.69 22.88 -2.93
C ALA A 101 1.43 22.94 -1.42
N PHE A 102 0.16 23.03 -1.03
CA PHE A 102 -0.25 23.00 0.38
C PHE A 102 0.05 21.65 1.05
N ALA A 103 -0.18 20.54 0.34
CA ALA A 103 0.21 19.22 0.82
C ALA A 103 1.72 19.06 0.99
N HIS A 104 2.52 19.61 0.07
CA HIS A 104 3.98 19.67 0.21
C HIS A 104 4.40 20.46 1.45
N PHE A 105 3.75 21.61 1.70
CA PHE A 105 3.99 22.40 2.90
C PHE A 105 3.70 21.59 4.17
N HIS A 106 2.52 20.95 4.26
CA HIS A 106 2.18 20.10 5.41
C HIS A 106 3.12 18.91 5.60
N MET A 107 3.50 18.24 4.51
CA MET A 107 4.51 17.19 4.57
C MET A 107 5.83 17.72 5.13
N ARG A 108 6.24 18.93 4.74
CA ARG A 108 7.47 19.58 5.25
C ARG A 108 7.36 19.90 6.74
N GLU A 109 6.19 20.29 7.24
CA GLU A 109 5.97 20.50 8.68
C GLU A 109 6.17 19.21 9.49
N VAL A 110 5.69 18.08 8.97
CA VAL A 110 5.78 16.78 9.66
C VAL A 110 7.17 16.14 9.51
N TYR A 111 7.77 16.23 8.33
CA TYR A 111 8.96 15.45 7.97
C TYR A 111 10.23 16.28 7.75
N GLY A 112 10.14 17.61 7.69
CA GLY A 112 11.26 18.51 7.46
C GLY A 112 11.72 18.58 5.99
N GLU A 113 12.91 19.12 5.76
CA GLU A 113 13.45 19.45 4.43
C GLU A 113 13.66 18.25 3.49
N ARG A 114 13.71 17.03 4.03
CA ARG A 114 13.80 15.79 3.23
C ARG A 114 12.68 15.61 2.20
N VAL A 115 11.54 16.29 2.41
CA VAL A 115 10.38 16.27 1.51
C VAL A 115 10.69 16.85 0.12
N GLU A 116 11.68 17.73 -0.02
CA GLU A 116 12.08 18.27 -1.34
C GLU A 116 12.52 17.16 -2.32
N ASN A 117 13.10 16.10 -1.76
CA ASN A 117 13.57 14.94 -2.51
C ASN A 117 12.52 13.83 -2.60
N TRP A 118 11.25 14.13 -2.31
CA TRP A 118 10.15 13.18 -2.39
C TRP A 118 9.23 13.45 -3.58
N MET A 119 8.60 12.37 -4.06
CA MET A 119 7.45 12.43 -4.94
C MET A 119 6.20 12.39 -4.05
N VAL A 120 5.36 13.42 -4.13
CA VAL A 120 4.13 13.54 -3.35
C VAL A 120 2.93 13.34 -4.26
N SER A 121 1.94 12.59 -3.77
CA SER A 121 0.63 12.42 -4.38
C SER A 121 -0.48 12.64 -3.36
N LEU A 122 -1.69 12.82 -3.86
CA LEU A 122 -2.90 13.04 -3.07
C LEU A 122 -3.92 11.94 -3.39
N SER A 123 -4.69 11.54 -2.37
CA SER A 123 -5.87 10.70 -2.55
C SER A 123 -6.92 11.41 -3.39
N GLU A 124 -7.84 10.65 -3.96
CA GLU A 124 -9.07 11.23 -4.50
C GLU A 124 -9.82 11.98 -3.38
N GLY A 125 -10.28 13.18 -3.71
CA GLY A 125 -10.89 14.11 -2.77
C GLY A 125 -10.71 15.55 -3.22
N GLY A 126 -11.64 16.40 -2.82
CA GLY A 126 -11.54 17.84 -3.03
C GLY A 126 -10.92 18.53 -1.83
N PRO A 127 -10.47 19.79 -2.00
CA PRO A 127 -9.98 20.61 -0.89
C PRO A 127 -11.04 20.82 0.20
N ASP A 128 -12.32 20.55 -0.06
CA ASP A 128 -13.44 20.70 0.87
C ASP A 128 -13.55 19.62 1.97
N LYS A 129 -12.91 18.46 1.80
CA LYS A 129 -13.15 17.26 2.64
C LYS A 129 -11.92 16.71 3.35
N GLY A 130 -10.75 17.31 3.11
CA GLY A 130 -9.46 16.80 3.56
C GLY A 130 -9.01 15.63 2.69
N VAL A 131 -7.70 15.55 2.46
CA VAL A 131 -7.11 14.55 1.56
C VAL A 131 -5.92 13.87 2.24
N VAL A 132 -5.71 12.59 1.93
CA VAL A 132 -4.49 11.91 2.34
C VAL A 132 -3.40 12.26 1.34
N SER A 133 -2.30 12.78 1.83
CA SER A 133 -1.07 12.92 1.07
C SER A 133 -0.16 11.73 1.33
N ALA A 134 0.40 11.17 0.27
CA ALA A 134 1.36 10.08 0.31
C ALA A 134 2.66 10.51 -0.39
N ALA A 135 3.80 10.17 0.19
CA ALA A 135 5.10 10.56 -0.33
C ALA A 135 6.10 9.40 -0.30
N ILE A 136 6.96 9.32 -1.32
CA ILE A 136 8.06 8.37 -1.43
C ILE A 136 9.35 9.09 -1.84
N GLU A 137 10.50 8.48 -1.57
CA GLU A 137 11.78 8.98 -2.07
C GLU A 137 11.79 9.05 -3.60
N ARG A 138 12.24 10.19 -4.15
CA ARG A 138 12.33 10.42 -5.60
C ARG A 138 13.23 9.40 -6.27
N ASP A 139 14.31 9.00 -5.60
CA ASP A 139 15.26 8.01 -6.12
C ASP A 139 14.60 6.63 -6.31
N LEU A 140 13.71 6.22 -5.40
CA LEU A 140 12.93 4.99 -5.55
C LEU A 140 12.02 5.06 -6.79
N TYR A 141 11.31 6.18 -6.96
CA TYR A 141 10.48 6.40 -8.15
C TYR A 141 11.31 6.32 -9.44
N GLN A 142 12.41 7.06 -9.49
CA GLN A 142 13.29 7.12 -10.66
C GLN A 142 13.91 5.75 -10.98
N ALA A 143 14.25 4.96 -9.97
CA ALA A 143 14.79 3.63 -10.18
C ALA A 143 13.76 2.65 -10.75
N LEU A 144 12.50 2.71 -10.30
CA LEU A 144 11.39 1.94 -10.87
C LEU A 144 11.06 2.39 -12.30
N GLU A 145 11.12 3.70 -12.56
CA GLU A 145 10.94 4.28 -13.90
C GLU A 145 12.06 3.82 -14.84
N ALA A 146 13.32 3.92 -14.43
CA ALA A 146 14.48 3.49 -15.20
C ALA A 146 14.42 1.99 -15.54
N LEU A 147 14.02 1.15 -14.58
CA LEU A 147 13.77 -0.27 -14.82
C LEU A 147 12.73 -0.47 -15.92
N SER A 148 11.60 0.24 -15.84
CA SER A 148 10.52 0.12 -16.84
C SER A 148 11.01 0.52 -18.24
N LEU A 149 11.76 1.62 -18.34
CA LEU A 149 12.32 2.13 -19.60
C LEU A 149 13.32 1.14 -20.21
N ARG A 150 14.21 0.57 -19.38
CA ARG A 150 15.22 -0.42 -19.80
C ARG A 150 14.61 -1.62 -20.52
N HIS A 151 13.46 -2.11 -20.04
CA HIS A 151 12.75 -3.25 -20.63
C HIS A 151 11.60 -2.86 -21.58
N ARG A 152 11.46 -1.57 -21.90
CA ARG A 152 10.36 -1.02 -22.74
C ARG A 152 8.97 -1.38 -22.20
N ILE A 153 8.84 -1.42 -20.88
CA ILE A 153 7.60 -1.63 -20.16
C ILE A 153 7.01 -0.25 -19.84
N LYS A 154 5.70 -0.09 -19.99
CA LYS A 154 5.03 1.15 -19.60
C LYS A 154 4.74 1.11 -18.10
N LEU A 155 5.45 1.91 -17.30
CA LEU A 155 5.07 2.14 -15.91
C LEU A 155 3.71 2.86 -15.87
N LYS A 156 2.67 2.16 -15.41
CA LYS A 156 1.29 2.64 -15.40
C LYS A 156 0.96 3.37 -14.10
N GLN A 157 1.29 2.75 -12.97
CA GLN A 157 1.02 3.32 -11.66
C GLN A 157 2.01 2.82 -10.61
N ILE A 158 2.25 3.67 -9.63
CA ILE A 158 2.88 3.32 -8.36
C ILE A 158 1.89 3.78 -7.30
N GLU A 159 1.43 2.86 -6.46
CA GLU A 159 0.42 3.14 -5.45
C GLU A 159 0.83 2.57 -4.09
N PRO A 160 0.49 3.23 -2.98
CA PRO A 160 0.73 2.67 -1.66
C PRO A 160 -0.13 1.44 -1.37
N TYR A 161 0.36 0.53 -0.55
CA TYR A 161 -0.37 -0.67 -0.18
C TYR A 161 -1.64 -0.35 0.61
N LEU A 162 -1.62 0.68 1.47
CA LEU A 162 -2.81 1.19 2.14
C LEU A 162 -3.94 1.48 1.14
N THR A 163 -3.66 2.25 0.09
CA THR A 163 -4.64 2.68 -0.91
C THR A 163 -5.10 1.49 -1.75
N ALA A 164 -4.18 0.68 -2.27
CA ALA A 164 -4.53 -0.51 -3.05
C ALA A 164 -5.39 -1.50 -2.26
N ALA A 165 -5.09 -1.68 -0.97
CA ALA A 165 -5.89 -2.51 -0.08
C ALA A 165 -7.25 -1.87 0.18
N PHE A 166 -7.31 -0.58 0.51
CA PHE A 166 -8.58 0.10 0.74
C PHE A 166 -9.50 0.02 -0.48
N ASP A 167 -9.02 0.39 -1.67
CA ASP A 167 -9.80 0.41 -2.91
C ASP A 167 -10.31 -0.98 -3.32
N GLN A 168 -9.59 -2.04 -2.97
CA GLN A 168 -10.02 -3.41 -3.21
C GLN A 168 -11.30 -3.78 -2.45
N TRP A 169 -11.47 -3.27 -1.23
CA TRP A 169 -12.55 -3.69 -0.33
C TRP A 169 -13.54 -2.59 0.03
N CYS A 170 -13.27 -1.33 -0.29
CA CYS A 170 -14.08 -0.18 0.13
C CYS A 170 -15.54 -0.26 -0.34
N THR A 171 -15.79 -0.86 -1.50
CA THR A 171 -17.15 -1.09 -2.03
C THR A 171 -18.00 -2.07 -1.21
N SER A 172 -17.38 -2.79 -0.27
CA SER A 172 -18.07 -3.71 0.66
C SER A 172 -18.28 -3.14 2.06
N PHE A 173 -17.90 -1.87 2.29
CA PHE A 173 -18.05 -1.21 3.58
C PHE A 173 -19.37 -0.43 3.59
N ASP A 174 -20.24 -0.75 4.55
CA ASP A 174 -21.54 -0.09 4.72
C ASP A 174 -21.54 0.93 5.88
N ASP A 175 -20.47 0.93 6.69
CA ASP A 175 -20.35 1.78 7.86
C ASP A 175 -20.03 3.23 7.48
N LYS A 176 -20.77 4.18 8.05
CA LYS A 176 -20.48 5.62 7.88
C LYS A 176 -19.18 6.02 8.55
N ARG A 177 -18.76 5.31 9.59
CA ARG A 177 -17.50 5.52 10.30
C ARG A 177 -16.82 4.17 10.46
N LEU A 178 -15.58 4.08 9.99
CA LEU A 178 -14.81 2.85 10.06
C LEU A 178 -13.32 3.14 10.21
N TRP A 179 -12.67 2.21 10.88
CA TRP A 179 -11.22 2.08 10.89
C TRP A 179 -10.81 1.08 9.80
N PHE A 180 -9.83 1.45 8.99
CA PHE A 180 -9.20 0.52 8.08
C PHE A 180 -7.73 0.39 8.44
N VAL A 181 -7.28 -0.86 8.57
CA VAL A 181 -5.97 -1.20 9.10
C VAL A 181 -5.25 -2.13 8.14
N VAL A 182 -4.03 -1.76 7.76
CA VAL A 182 -3.11 -2.63 7.02
C VAL A 182 -1.94 -2.99 7.91
N ILE A 183 -1.73 -4.29 8.10
CA ILE A 183 -0.64 -4.84 8.89
C ILE A 183 0.37 -5.49 7.96
N GLU A 184 1.60 -5.00 8.03
CA GLU A 184 2.76 -5.56 7.37
C GLU A 184 3.77 -6.03 8.42
N PRO A 185 4.73 -6.91 8.09
CA PRO A 185 5.81 -7.27 8.99
C PRO A 185 6.52 -6.03 9.55
N GLY A 186 6.40 -5.82 10.86
CA GLY A 186 7.02 -4.70 11.57
C GLY A 186 6.39 -3.31 11.34
N ARG A 187 5.20 -3.22 10.72
CA ARG A 187 4.54 -1.93 10.44
C ARG A 187 3.01 -2.02 10.49
N LEU A 188 2.42 -0.97 11.03
CA LEU A 188 0.98 -0.78 11.17
C LEU A 188 0.58 0.52 10.49
N CYS A 189 -0.38 0.45 9.57
CA CYS A 189 -0.99 1.61 8.96
C CYS A 189 -2.50 1.63 9.27
N ILE A 190 -2.98 2.70 9.89
CA ILE A 190 -4.36 2.88 10.33
C ILE A 190 -4.92 4.13 9.66
N VAL A 191 -6.15 4.05 9.18
CA VAL A 191 -6.93 5.22 8.76
C VAL A 191 -8.31 5.20 9.41
N LEU A 192 -8.78 6.38 9.78
CA LEU A 192 -10.19 6.62 10.13
C LEU A 192 -10.87 7.30 8.97
N ILE A 193 -12.02 6.75 8.58
CA ILE A 193 -12.90 7.37 7.59
C ILE A 193 -14.25 7.61 8.26
N SER A 194 -14.80 8.80 8.07
CA SER A 194 -16.13 9.15 8.55
C SER A 194 -16.90 9.95 7.49
N ASN A 195 -18.12 9.50 7.19
CA ASN A 195 -19.00 10.04 6.16
C ASN A 195 -18.30 10.21 4.79
N GLY A 196 -17.44 9.24 4.44
CA GLY A 196 -16.65 9.26 3.20
C GLY A 196 -15.43 10.18 3.21
N ASN A 197 -15.12 10.84 4.34
CA ASN A 197 -14.00 11.75 4.47
C ASN A 197 -12.88 11.13 5.32
N TRP A 198 -11.63 11.36 4.91
CA TRP A 198 -10.45 11.00 5.69
C TRP A 198 -10.39 11.82 6.97
N GLN A 199 -10.36 11.17 8.13
CA GLN A 199 -10.33 11.83 9.44
C GLN A 199 -8.97 11.71 10.12
N SER A 200 -8.28 10.59 9.91
CA SER A 200 -6.93 10.40 10.43
C SER A 200 -6.16 9.38 9.60
N ILE A 201 -4.83 9.50 9.64
CA ILE A 201 -3.91 8.52 9.08
C ILE A 201 -2.70 8.39 9.99
N ARG A 202 -2.33 7.14 10.25
CA ARG A 202 -1.17 6.77 11.04
C ARG A 202 -0.40 5.69 10.30
N ASN A 203 0.91 5.84 10.24
CA ASN A 203 1.83 4.81 9.76
C ASN A 203 3.01 4.71 10.72
N GLN A 204 3.12 3.59 11.43
CA GLN A 204 4.11 3.41 12.50
C GLN A 204 4.82 2.07 12.44
N ARG A 205 6.02 2.02 13.03
CA ARG A 205 6.77 0.78 13.21
C ARG A 205 6.20 0.01 14.41
N VAL A 206 6.06 -1.30 14.25
CA VAL A 206 5.76 -2.21 15.36
C VAL A 206 7.06 -2.61 16.05
N VAL A 207 7.15 -2.37 17.35
CA VAL A 207 8.34 -2.58 18.21
C VAL A 207 8.06 -3.60 19.32
N ARG A 208 6.82 -3.65 19.80
CA ARG A 208 6.32 -4.61 20.81
C ARG A 208 5.48 -5.69 20.11
N THR A 209 4.61 -6.33 20.87
CA THR A 209 3.57 -7.23 20.36
C THR A 209 2.64 -6.44 19.42
N LEU A 210 2.24 -7.08 18.33
CA LEU A 210 1.40 -6.47 17.31
C LEU A 210 0.03 -6.10 17.88
N GLU A 211 -0.52 -6.96 18.73
CA GLU A 211 -1.81 -6.81 19.39
C GLU A 211 -1.82 -5.55 20.25
N ASP A 212 -0.87 -5.42 21.19
CA ASP A 212 -0.81 -4.27 22.10
C ASP A 212 -0.63 -2.95 21.35
N GLU A 213 0.19 -2.95 20.30
CA GLU A 213 0.37 -1.75 19.48
C GLU A 213 -0.84 -1.41 18.63
N LEU A 214 -1.55 -2.41 18.10
CA LEU A 214 -2.79 -2.18 17.36
C LEU A 214 -3.83 -1.52 18.27
N PHE A 215 -4.11 -2.10 19.44
CA PHE A 215 -5.09 -1.54 20.36
C PHE A 215 -4.68 -0.16 20.86
N ALA A 216 -3.43 0.01 21.30
CA ALA A 216 -2.95 1.31 21.78
C ALA A 216 -3.07 2.40 20.70
N SER A 217 -2.79 2.05 19.45
CA SER A 217 -2.88 3.01 18.34
C SER A 217 -4.32 3.34 17.99
N LEU A 218 -5.21 2.34 17.95
CA LEU A 218 -6.63 2.54 17.72
C LEU A 218 -7.28 3.41 18.82
N GLU A 219 -6.98 3.11 20.08
CA GLU A 219 -7.42 3.91 21.23
C GLU A 219 -6.93 5.37 21.15
N GLN A 220 -5.65 5.56 20.82
CA GLN A 220 -5.09 6.89 20.64
C GLN A 220 -5.79 7.66 19.51
N GLU A 221 -6.05 7.02 18.37
CA GLU A 221 -6.73 7.66 17.25
C GLU A 221 -8.20 8.00 17.57
N VAL A 222 -8.90 7.17 18.35
CA VAL A 222 -10.25 7.50 18.82
C VAL A 222 -10.23 8.77 19.68
N ILE A 223 -9.30 8.85 20.64
CA ILE A 223 -9.13 10.04 21.50
C ILE A 223 -8.86 11.28 20.64
N LEU A 224 -7.95 11.17 19.67
CA LEU A 224 -7.62 12.28 18.76
C LEU A 224 -8.79 12.70 17.87
N SER A 225 -9.65 11.76 17.48
CA SER A 225 -10.85 12.06 16.69
C SER A 225 -11.94 12.79 17.50
N GLY A 226 -11.83 12.84 18.83
CA GLY A 226 -12.76 13.53 19.72
C GLY A 226 -14.15 12.88 19.82
N HIS A 227 -14.37 11.75 19.14
CA HIS A 227 -15.64 11.04 19.09
C HIS A 227 -15.42 9.53 19.13
N ARG A 228 -16.22 8.81 19.93
CA ARG A 228 -16.21 7.35 20.03
C ARG A 228 -17.61 6.82 19.74
N GLU A 229 -17.70 5.83 18.85
CA GLU A 229 -18.92 5.04 18.69
C GLU A 229 -19.01 3.97 19.79
N PRO A 230 -20.23 3.57 20.21
CA PRO A 230 -20.39 2.48 21.18
C PRO A 230 -19.69 1.17 20.78
N VAL A 231 -19.60 0.94 19.47
CA VAL A 231 -18.82 -0.15 18.87
C VAL A 231 -18.10 0.42 17.65
N GLU A 232 -16.77 0.43 17.68
CA GLU A 232 -15.92 0.87 16.59
C GLU A 232 -15.66 -0.29 15.61
N ARG A 233 -16.00 -0.08 14.34
CA ARG A 233 -15.79 -1.07 13.27
C ARG A 233 -14.36 -0.99 12.76
N VAL A 234 -13.64 -2.11 12.76
CA VAL A 234 -12.26 -2.20 12.24
C VAL A 234 -12.17 -3.23 11.12
N TYR A 235 -11.90 -2.77 9.90
CA TYR A 235 -11.54 -3.61 8.77
C TYR A 235 -10.03 -3.81 8.74
N LEU A 236 -9.58 -5.06 8.86
CA LEU A 236 -8.17 -5.39 9.08
C LEU A 236 -7.63 -6.27 7.96
N CYS A 237 -6.69 -5.74 7.18
CA CYS A 237 -5.95 -6.44 6.15
C CYS A 237 -4.58 -6.86 6.70
N ALA A 238 -4.39 -8.17 6.93
CA ALA A 238 -3.14 -8.72 7.47
C ALA A 238 -2.79 -10.08 6.85
N PRO A 239 -2.60 -10.16 5.53
CA PRO A 239 -2.47 -11.43 4.81
C PRO A 239 -1.20 -12.23 5.16
N GLU A 240 -0.22 -11.60 5.80
CA GLU A 240 1.00 -12.24 6.31
C GLU A 240 0.88 -12.68 7.78
N HIS A 241 -0.22 -12.33 8.46
CA HIS A 241 -0.50 -12.66 9.86
C HIS A 241 -1.78 -13.49 9.99
N ALA A 242 -1.88 -14.62 9.27
CA ALA A 242 -3.11 -15.44 9.23
C ALA A 242 -3.52 -16.02 10.60
N ASN A 243 -2.60 -16.09 11.56
CA ASN A 243 -2.87 -16.56 12.92
C ASN A 243 -3.06 -15.40 13.92
N LEU A 244 -3.23 -14.16 13.45
CA LEU A 244 -3.50 -13.02 14.32
C LEU A 244 -4.83 -13.24 15.03
N ALA A 245 -4.74 -13.50 16.34
CA ALA A 245 -5.89 -13.63 17.21
C ALA A 245 -5.98 -12.37 18.07
N LEU A 246 -7.03 -11.59 17.86
CA LEU A 246 -7.31 -10.43 18.69
C LEU A 246 -8.24 -10.84 19.85
N PRO A 247 -8.00 -10.36 21.08
CA PRO A 247 -8.87 -10.60 22.20
C PRO A 247 -10.28 -10.09 21.90
N ALA A 248 -11.28 -10.78 22.46
CA ALA A 248 -12.66 -10.30 22.37
C ALA A 248 -12.77 -9.00 23.16
N ASP A 249 -13.24 -7.96 22.47
CA ASP A 249 -13.46 -6.63 23.02
C ASP A 249 -14.91 -6.21 22.72
N ARG A 250 -15.56 -5.53 23.66
CA ARG A 250 -16.95 -5.09 23.49
C ARG A 250 -17.05 -3.79 22.70
N GLU A 251 -15.99 -2.99 22.70
CA GLU A 251 -15.90 -1.69 22.03
C GLU A 251 -15.33 -1.83 20.61
N TRP A 252 -14.60 -2.90 20.32
CA TRP A 252 -13.97 -3.12 19.01
C TRP A 252 -14.57 -4.30 18.26
N GLN A 253 -15.11 -4.05 17.06
CA GLN A 253 -15.57 -5.09 16.15
C GLN A 253 -14.63 -5.25 14.95
N PHE A 254 -13.78 -6.28 14.99
CA PHE A 254 -12.83 -6.59 13.92
C PHE A 254 -13.45 -7.43 12.80
N VAL A 255 -13.19 -7.01 11.56
CA VAL A 255 -13.53 -7.71 10.32
C VAL A 255 -12.24 -7.96 9.54
N PHE A 256 -11.81 -9.23 9.46
CA PHE A 256 -10.58 -9.61 8.78
C PHE A 256 -10.77 -9.68 7.26
N LEU A 257 -9.78 -9.17 6.52
CA LEU A 257 -9.70 -9.16 5.05
C LEU A 257 -8.46 -9.96 4.58
N PRO A 258 -8.54 -10.67 3.43
CA PRO A 258 -9.69 -10.78 2.53
C PRO A 258 -10.85 -11.57 3.12
N ASN A 259 -12.08 -11.23 2.73
CA ASN A 259 -13.28 -12.00 3.06
C ASN A 259 -13.68 -12.93 1.90
N SER A 260 -14.67 -13.81 2.12
CA SER A 260 -15.12 -14.79 1.11
C SER A 260 -15.74 -14.16 -0.14
N LYS A 261 -16.14 -12.89 -0.10
CA LYS A 261 -16.81 -12.20 -1.21
C LYS A 261 -15.83 -11.59 -2.20
N ILE A 262 -14.74 -11.00 -1.70
CA ILE A 262 -13.77 -10.27 -2.51
C ILE A 262 -12.36 -10.83 -2.22
N PRO A 263 -11.78 -11.63 -3.13
CA PRO A 263 -10.45 -12.19 -2.93
C PRO A 263 -9.37 -11.11 -2.98
N ALA A 264 -8.23 -11.37 -2.33
CA ALA A 264 -7.06 -10.52 -2.47
C ALA A 264 -6.48 -10.61 -3.91
N PRO A 265 -6.03 -9.50 -4.49
CA PRO A 265 -5.23 -9.51 -5.72
C PRO A 265 -4.03 -10.45 -5.60
N ARG A 266 -3.70 -11.18 -6.67
CA ARG A 266 -2.65 -12.22 -6.59
C ARG A 266 -1.26 -11.68 -6.30
N HIS A 267 -0.99 -10.42 -6.66
CA HIS A 267 0.30 -9.78 -6.38
C HIS A 267 0.42 -9.33 -4.93
N PHE A 268 -0.68 -9.20 -4.17
CA PHE A 268 -0.63 -8.85 -2.75
C PHE A 268 0.18 -9.89 -1.97
N PRO A 269 0.82 -9.46 -0.87
CA PRO A 269 1.59 -10.37 -0.04
C PRO A 269 0.67 -11.45 0.53
N SER A 270 1.23 -12.62 0.70
CA SER A 270 0.60 -13.79 1.29
C SER A 270 1.65 -14.54 2.10
N ILE A 271 1.22 -15.35 3.06
CA ILE A 271 2.12 -16.29 3.73
C ILE A 271 2.79 -17.15 2.66
N LEU A 272 4.11 -17.02 2.55
CA LEU A 272 4.91 -17.93 1.74
C LEU A 272 4.97 -19.25 2.50
N ALA A 273 4.56 -20.34 1.86
CA ALA A 273 4.89 -21.66 2.38
C ALA A 273 6.41 -21.69 2.57
N ARG A 274 6.89 -21.94 3.80
CA ARG A 274 8.31 -22.19 4.02
C ARG A 274 8.67 -23.30 3.05
N ARG A 275 9.64 -23.08 2.15
CA ARG A 275 10.30 -24.21 1.50
C ARG A 275 10.81 -25.07 2.64
N THR A 276 10.16 -26.19 2.91
CA THR A 276 10.80 -27.31 3.57
C THR A 276 11.92 -27.69 2.62
N ASP A 277 13.11 -27.16 2.88
CA ASP A 277 14.33 -27.68 2.32
C ASP A 277 14.42 -29.12 2.83
N TYR A 278 13.95 -30.05 2.00
CA TYR A 278 14.34 -31.44 2.14
C TYR A 278 15.82 -31.49 1.76
N ALA A 279 16.64 -31.75 2.78
CA ALA A 279 18.03 -32.14 2.66
C ALA A 279 18.19 -33.40 1.79
#